data_AF-A0A816YR21-F1
#
_entry.id   AF-A0A816YR21-F1
#
_cell.length_a   1.000
_cell.length_b   1.000
_cell.length_c   1.000
_cell.angle_alpha   90.00
_cell.angle_beta   90.00
_cell.angle_gamma   90.00
#
_symmetry.space_group_name_H-M   'P 1'
#
loop_
_entity.id
_entity.type
_entity.pdbx_description
1 polymer ?
#
loop_
_entity_poly.entity_id
_entity_poly.type
_entity_poly.pdbx_seq_one_letter_code
_entity_poly.pdbx_strand_id
1 'polypeptide(L)'
;MFYWREIQNGTLKFNRRDAEVAALRELKREELIGFFDEYIKVDAPKKKSLSVCVYGIQHLKEMVSDKAKVVSPCIEIQDIVGFKKSQPLYGSLKGWSQLKL
;
A
#
# COMPACT_ATOMS: atom_id res chain seq x y z
N MET A 1 19.54 -3.12 13.20
CA MET A 1 18.64 -4.16 12.65
C MET A 1 18.38 -4.00 11.13
N PHE A 2 19.33 -3.48 10.34
CA PHE A 2 19.14 -3.28 8.89
C PHE A 2 19.42 -4.55 8.09
N TYR A 3 20.61 -5.14 8.25
CA TYR A 3 21.01 -6.37 7.54
C TYR A 3 20.08 -7.55 7.80
N TRP A 4 19.65 -7.74 9.05
CA TRP A 4 18.71 -8.80 9.39
C TRP A 4 17.35 -8.64 8.68
N ARG A 5 16.85 -7.41 8.51
CA ARG A 5 15.63 -7.15 7.76
C ARG A 5 15.80 -7.51 6.28
N GLU A 6 16.93 -7.19 5.66
CA GLU A 6 17.22 -7.57 4.26
C GLU A 6 17.30 -9.10 4.09
N ILE A 7 17.85 -9.81 5.07
CA ILE A 7 17.88 -11.29 5.10
C ILE A 7 16.46 -11.85 5.26
N GLN A 8 15.70 -11.37 6.25
CA GLN A 8 14.35 -11.84 6.54
C GLN A 8 13.38 -11.59 5.38
N ASN A 9 13.49 -10.42 4.74
CA ASN A 9 12.70 -10.07 3.56
C ASN A 9 13.15 -10.82 2.29
N GLY A 10 14.37 -11.37 2.28
CA GLY A 10 14.98 -12.08 1.15
C GLY A 10 15.35 -11.18 -0.02
N THR A 11 15.42 -9.86 0.20
CA THR A 11 15.87 -8.87 -0.78
C THR A 11 17.39 -8.92 -0.96
N LEU A 12 18.13 -9.18 0.13
CA LEU A 12 19.60 -9.22 0.18
C LEU A 12 20.28 -7.96 -0.41
N LYS A 13 19.58 -6.82 -0.44
CA LYS A 13 20.09 -5.54 -0.96
C LYS A 13 20.78 -4.77 0.16
N PHE A 14 21.99 -5.19 0.51
CA PHE A 14 22.72 -4.57 1.62
C PHE A 14 23.18 -3.13 1.34
N ASN A 15 23.30 -2.74 0.06
CA ASN A 15 23.54 -1.37 -0.38
C ASN A 15 22.25 -0.57 -0.67
N ARG A 16 21.06 -1.06 -0.24
CA ARG A 16 19.77 -0.45 -0.57
C ARG A 16 19.68 1.04 -0.25
N ARG A 17 20.27 1.48 0.86
CA ARG A 17 20.27 2.89 1.26
C ARG A 17 20.97 3.77 0.24
N ASP A 18 22.18 3.40 -0.15
CA ASP A 18 22.98 4.20 -1.09
C ASP A 18 22.31 4.22 -2.47
N ALA A 19 21.78 3.08 -2.91
CA ALA A 19 21.04 2.96 -4.17
C ALA A 19 19.75 3.79 -4.18
N GLU A 20 18.93 3.73 -3.12
CA GLU A 20 17.69 4.51 -3.00
C GLU A 20 18.00 6.02 -2.88
N VAL A 21 19.02 6.41 -2.12
CA VAL A 21 19.44 7.82 -2.02
C VAL A 21 19.91 8.38 -3.36
N ALA A 22 20.67 7.59 -4.14
CA ALA A 22 21.06 7.99 -5.48
C ALA A 22 19.84 8.19 -6.39
N ALA A 23 18.88 7.26 -6.38
CA ALA A 23 17.64 7.39 -7.16
C ALA A 23 16.79 8.59 -6.73
N LEU A 24 16.70 8.87 -5.43
CA LEU A 24 15.95 10.00 -4.89
C LEU A 24 16.53 11.36 -5.31
N ARG A 25 17.84 11.46 -5.56
CA ARG A 25 18.49 12.69 -6.02
C ARG A 25 18.14 13.05 -7.47
N GLU A 26 17.89 12.05 -8.30
CA GLU A 26 17.54 12.23 -9.72
C GLU A 26 16.04 12.47 -9.94
N LEU A 27 15.22 12.27 -8.91
CA LEU A 27 13.77 12.32 -8.99
C LEU A 27 13.28 13.74 -9.31
N LYS A 28 12.39 13.85 -10.30
CA LYS A 28 11.84 15.14 -10.75
C LYS A 28 10.47 15.42 -10.14
N ARG A 29 10.12 16.71 -10.08
CA ARG A 29 8.82 17.16 -9.59
C ARG A 29 7.68 16.59 -10.45
N GLU A 30 7.87 16.54 -11.76
CA GLU A 30 6.87 16.06 -12.71
C GLU A 30 6.59 14.56 -12.51
N GLU A 31 7.61 13.78 -12.16
CA GLU A 31 7.48 12.35 -11.84
C GLU A 31 6.68 12.14 -10.55
N LEU A 32 6.89 12.99 -9.54
CA LEU A 32 6.10 12.97 -8.30
C LEU A 32 4.63 13.33 -8.53
N ILE A 33 4.38 14.34 -9.37
CA ILE A 33 3.01 14.73 -9.75
C ILE A 33 2.35 13.58 -10.51
N GLY A 34 3.03 13.00 -11.49
CA GLY A 34 2.55 11.84 -12.24
C GLY A 34 2.21 10.66 -11.34
N PHE A 35 3.09 10.33 -10.38
CA PHE A 35 2.82 9.28 -9.39
C PHE A 35 1.57 9.59 -8.54
N PHE A 36 1.41 10.83 -8.08
CA PHE A 36 0.26 11.24 -7.29
C PHE A 36 -1.05 11.13 -8.08
N ASP A 37 -1.07 11.66 -9.31
CA ASP A 37 -2.24 11.66 -10.17
C ASP A 37 -2.64 10.23 -10.61
N GLU A 38 -1.67 9.33 -10.76
CA GLU A 38 -1.91 7.95 -11.19
C GLU A 38 -2.36 7.02 -10.04
N TYR A 39 -1.85 7.21 -8.83
CA TYR A 39 -2.04 6.24 -7.72
C TYR A 39 -2.72 6.79 -6.46
N ILE A 40 -2.73 8.10 -6.21
CA ILE A 40 -3.11 8.66 -4.90
C ILE A 40 -4.37 9.52 -4.94
N LYS A 41 -4.50 10.40 -5.95
CA LYS A 41 -5.62 11.34 -6.11
C LYS A 41 -6.99 10.64 -5.97
N VAL A 42 -8.02 11.35 -5.51
CA VAL A 42 -9.35 10.77 -5.21
C VAL A 42 -9.86 9.86 -6.34
N ASP A 43 -9.79 10.33 -7.58
CA ASP A 43 -10.25 9.63 -8.78
C ASP A 43 -9.10 9.03 -9.60
N ALA A 44 -7.95 8.76 -8.97
CA ALA A 44 -6.79 8.22 -9.64
C ALA A 44 -7.08 6.80 -10.19
N PRO A 45 -6.70 6.52 -11.45
CA PRO A 45 -7.13 5.30 -12.15
C PRO A 45 -6.57 4.02 -11.53
N LYS A 46 -5.41 4.08 -10.86
CA LYS A 46 -4.77 2.93 -10.21
C LYS A 46 -4.82 3.01 -8.69
N LYS A 47 -5.67 3.87 -8.13
CA LYS A 47 -5.80 4.00 -6.69
C LYS A 47 -6.27 2.70 -6.06
N LYS A 48 -5.51 2.22 -5.08
CA LYS A 48 -5.89 1.13 -4.19
C LYS A 48 -5.92 1.67 -2.77
N SER A 49 -7.08 1.64 -2.14
CA SER A 49 -7.28 2.16 -0.79
C SER A 49 -7.97 1.10 0.07
N LEU A 50 -7.51 0.96 1.32
CA LEU A 50 -8.13 0.13 2.34
C LEU A 50 -8.22 0.95 3.63
N SER A 51 -9.42 1.06 4.18
CA SER A 51 -9.68 1.77 5.43
C SER A 51 -10.11 0.79 6.50
N VAL A 52 -9.53 0.91 7.69
CA VAL A 52 -9.89 0.12 8.87
C VAL A 52 -10.46 1.08 9.91
N CYS A 53 -11.76 0.96 10.19
CA CYS A 53 -12.44 1.77 11.18
C CYS A 53 -12.60 0.95 12.47
N VAL A 54 -12.07 1.48 13.59
CA VAL A 54 -12.18 0.85 14.91
C VAL A 54 -12.98 1.78 15.80
N TYR A 55 -14.08 1.27 16.36
CA TYR A 55 -14.99 2.04 17.19
C TYR A 55 -14.91 1.58 18.65
N GLY A 56 -14.80 2.54 19.57
CA GLY A 56 -14.95 2.28 21.00
C GLY A 56 -16.42 2.06 21.38
N ILE A 57 -16.67 1.49 22.56
CA ILE A 57 -18.02 1.18 23.06
C ILE A 57 -18.95 2.40 23.06
N GLN A 58 -18.43 3.59 23.38
CA GLN A 58 -19.20 4.83 23.40
C GLN A 58 -19.59 5.33 21.99
N HIS A 59 -18.93 4.84 20.94
CA HIS A 59 -19.06 5.28 19.55
C HIS A 59 -19.89 4.32 18.68
N LEU A 60 -20.70 3.44 19.29
CA LEU A 60 -21.55 2.50 18.53
C LEU A 60 -22.56 3.21 17.62
N LYS A 61 -23.07 4.39 18.02
CA LYS A 61 -23.97 5.19 17.19
C LYS A 61 -23.28 5.72 15.92
N GLU A 62 -22.03 6.14 16.05
CA GLU A 62 -21.20 6.61 14.94
C GLU A 62 -20.88 5.47 13.98
N MET A 63 -20.53 4.28 14.51
CA MET A 63 -20.31 3.07 13.70
C MET A 63 -21.49 2.75 12.78
N VAL A 64 -22.72 2.80 13.31
CA VAL A 64 -23.93 2.51 12.52
C VAL A 64 -24.17 3.61 11.48
N SER A 65 -23.98 4.87 11.85
CA SER A 65 -24.07 6.01 10.92
C SER A 65 -23.07 5.90 9.77
N ASP A 66 -21.81 5.60 10.08
CA ASP A 66 -20.73 5.61 9.09
C ASP A 66 -20.83 4.41 8.15
N LYS A 67 -21.30 3.26 8.66
CA LYS A 67 -21.66 2.10 7.85
C LYS A 67 -22.79 2.40 6.86
N ALA A 68 -23.78 3.21 7.26
CA ALA A 68 -24.86 3.64 6.36
C ALA A 68 -24.38 4.68 5.32
N LYS A 69 -23.31 5.43 5.63
CA LYS A 69 -22.70 6.43 4.76
C LYS A 69 -21.57 5.87 3.87
N VAL A 70 -21.41 4.55 3.76
CA VAL A 70 -20.43 3.99 2.82
C VAL A 70 -20.84 4.38 1.40
N VAL A 71 -20.26 5.49 0.90
CA VAL A 71 -20.54 6.04 -0.43
C VAL A 71 -19.76 5.25 -1.46
N SER A 72 -20.39 4.94 -2.59
CA SER A 72 -19.71 4.36 -3.74
C SER A 72 -18.52 5.23 -4.17
N PRO A 73 -17.35 4.64 -4.48
CA PRO A 73 -17.12 3.23 -4.77
C PRO A 73 -16.63 2.38 -3.58
N CYS A 74 -16.75 2.86 -2.34
CA CYS A 74 -16.26 2.10 -1.18
C CYS A 74 -17.13 0.85 -0.92
N ILE A 75 -16.49 -0.29 -0.64
CA ILE A 75 -17.16 -1.57 -0.39
C ILE A 75 -16.82 -2.02 1.03
N GLU A 76 -17.84 -2.34 1.82
CA GLU A 76 -17.64 -2.92 3.16
C GLU A 76 -17.20 -4.39 3.04
N ILE A 77 -16.11 -4.75 3.72
CA ILE A 77 -15.63 -6.13 3.81
C ILE A 77 -16.27 -6.79 5.03
N GLN A 78 -17.21 -7.71 4.80
CA GLN A 78 -17.88 -8.46 5.87
C GLN A 78 -17.20 -9.80 6.18
N ASP A 79 -16.59 -10.44 5.18
CA ASP A 79 -15.81 -11.66 5.32
C ASP A 79 -14.36 -11.43 4.84
N ILE A 80 -13.44 -11.40 5.81
CA ILE A 80 -12.01 -11.21 5.54
C ILE A 80 -11.40 -12.38 4.76
N VAL A 81 -11.89 -13.61 4.95
CA VAL A 81 -11.34 -14.79 4.28
C VAL A 81 -11.77 -14.80 2.82
N GLY A 82 -13.05 -14.56 2.55
CA GLY A 82 -13.59 -14.38 1.20
C GLY A 82 -12.91 -13.24 0.45
N PHE A 83 -12.74 -12.07 1.10
CA PHE A 83 -12.02 -10.94 0.49
C PHE A 83 -10.58 -11.29 0.12
N LYS A 84 -9.84 -11.96 1.00
CA LYS A 84 -8.45 -12.38 0.68
C LYS A 84 -8.38 -13.35 -0.49
N LYS A 85 -9.38 -14.24 -0.64
CA LYS A 85 -9.44 -15.21 -1.74
C LYS A 85 -9.86 -14.59 -3.08
N SER A 86 -10.59 -13.48 -3.06
CA SER A 86 -11.07 -12.81 -4.28
C SER A 86 -10.03 -11.89 -4.92
N GLN A 87 -8.93 -11.58 -4.23
CA GLN A 87 -7.88 -10.68 -4.71
C GLN A 87 -6.65 -11.45 -5.18
N PRO A 88 -5.97 -11.00 -6.25
CA PRO A 88 -4.68 -11.55 -6.63
C PRO A 88 -3.62 -11.21 -5.57
N LEU A 89 -2.66 -12.12 -5.39
CA LEU A 89 -1.51 -11.90 -4.51
C LEU A 89 -0.35 -11.26 -5.28
N TYR A 90 0.36 -10.34 -4.63
CA TYR A 90 1.60 -9.81 -5.17
C TYR A 90 2.70 -10.88 -5.22
N GLY A 91 3.60 -10.74 -6.19
CA GLY A 91 4.80 -11.59 -6.29
C GLY A 91 5.72 -11.43 -5.08
N SER A 92 6.46 -12.49 -4.76
CA SER A 92 7.43 -12.50 -3.65
C SER A 92 8.62 -11.58 -3.94
N LEU A 93 9.07 -10.84 -2.92
CA LEU A 93 10.31 -10.05 -2.97
C LEU A 93 11.58 -10.89 -2.88
N LYS A 94 11.48 -12.17 -2.52
CA LYS A 94 12.63 -13.05 -2.32
C LYS A 94 13.32 -13.36 -3.65
N GLY A 95 14.63 -13.13 -3.71
CA GLY A 95 15.43 -13.39 -4.91
C GLY A 95 15.37 -12.30 -5.98
N TRP A 96 14.80 -11.13 -5.68
CA TRP A 96 14.74 -9.98 -6.60
C TRP A 96 16.07 -9.20 -6.68
N SER A 97 17.17 -9.94 -6.78
CA SER A 97 18.54 -9.44 -6.95
C SER A 97 18.91 -9.19 -8.42
N GLN A 98 17.98 -9.33 -9.37
CA GLN A 98 18.29 -9.30 -10.81
C GLN A 98 17.50 -8.31 -11.69
N LEU A 99 16.83 -7.30 -11.13
CA LEU A 99 16.48 -6.14 -11.96
C LEU A 99 17.71 -5.22 -12.02
N LYS A 100 18.48 -5.36 -13.10
CA LYS A 100 19.41 -4.32 -13.56
C LYS A 100 18.60 -3.04 -13.73
N LEU A 101 19.00 -1.99 -13.02
CA LEU A 101 18.74 -0.61 -13.43
C LEU A 101 19.36 -0.37 -14.80
#